data_AF-D7V0L4-F1
#
_entry.id   AF-D7V0L4-F1
#
_cell.length_a   1.000
_cell.length_b   1.000
_cell.length_c   1.000
_cell.angle_alpha   90.00
_cell.angle_beta   90.00
_cell.angle_gamma   90.00
#
_symmetry.space_group_name_H-M   'P 1'
#
loop_
_entity.id
_entity.type
_entity.pdbx_description
1 polymer ?
#
loop_
_entity_poly.entity_id
_entity_poly.type
_entity_poly.pdbx_seq_one_letter_code
_entity_poly.pdbx_strand_id
1 'polypeptide(L)'
;MKKWGCLFIAIALSFSLFSPYTAIAATTEKSQVITTYQTKDKKVLKEVTTEGEPGADYQTEALVFEGYNLVSSPDQPAGKFPQAGEKTYLYYTYEAKQTAPVTISYLDTQGKTLAAKQTLTGEWGKTYQTKPKTIANYTLSKATGAVNGTFSDKKADIVYTYQVNKAAPITVLFVDTAGKTIATKQTLQGAIGNSYQTKPKTIKNYTLAKTAGKTKGTFSSQAETVTYTYKKVEPPKADPILSQSKVNFDKKVNSTTEKIYSKPYQVAGVKQVGTAKTYNKKTVHILQSAKTKHGTYYQFRYKNKTIGWMKTSAFTSPYDKLSYDKKVSFDKRVATKKTAIYNKPYKIKNAKKTGVSKTYNNLIVQVVREAKTEHAVFYQFKVNGKVKGWMKKSAFKSPKLLLSVPIIKQRPELPTGCEITSVTMMLRYTKAKKVTKTKLANEMPRHSSNPNKGFVGNPYTTHGWTIYPKALKKLVKKYAGSSRDLTGSSTKTLERFLRYKKPVVVWVKMHGFSVHALTLTGYDKNNFYYNDCWTGQKNVKISKKALDNTWKTQKRRAISY
;
A
#
# COMPACT_ATOMS: atom_id res chain seq x y z
N MET A 1 80.77 68.22 14.89
CA MET A 1 81.82 68.50 13.88
C MET A 1 81.28 69.53 12.91
N LYS A 2 81.98 70.67 12.80
CA LYS A 2 82.14 71.60 11.65
C LYS A 2 80.88 72.07 10.89
N LYS A 3 80.69 73.34 10.51
CA LYS A 3 81.46 74.60 10.59
C LYS A 3 80.62 75.69 9.89
N TRP A 4 80.65 76.91 10.43
CA TRP A 4 80.85 78.21 9.73
C TRP A 4 79.65 78.89 9.04
N GLY A 5 79.52 80.21 9.07
CA GLY A 5 80.37 81.26 9.66
C GLY A 5 79.91 82.69 9.30
N CYS A 6 80.50 83.67 10.02
CA CYS A 6 80.82 85.11 9.75
C CYS A 6 79.73 86.06 9.16
N LEU A 7 79.66 87.38 9.43
CA LEU A 7 80.68 88.45 9.45
C LEU A 7 80.05 89.76 10.04
N PHE A 8 80.54 90.39 11.13
CA PHE A 8 81.38 91.62 11.26
C PHE A 8 81.01 92.88 10.43
N ILE A 9 80.87 94.06 11.08
CA ILE A 9 81.79 95.24 11.05
C ILE A 9 81.21 96.42 11.88
N ALA A 10 82.11 97.14 12.56
CA ALA A 10 81.91 98.29 13.45
C ALA A 10 82.39 99.63 12.81
N ILE A 11 82.57 100.68 13.66
CA ILE A 11 83.29 101.98 13.49
C ILE A 11 82.32 103.19 13.40
N ALA A 12 82.45 104.34 14.09
CA ALA A 12 83.59 105.03 14.72
C ALA A 12 83.19 105.97 15.89
N LEU A 13 84.19 106.31 16.71
CA LEU A 13 84.26 107.38 17.72
C LEU A 13 84.36 108.79 17.09
N SER A 14 84.01 109.83 17.87
CA SER A 14 84.89 110.99 18.10
C SER A 14 84.51 111.82 19.33
N PHE A 15 85.53 112.21 20.09
CA PHE A 15 85.58 113.11 21.25
C PHE A 15 85.19 114.57 20.93
N SER A 16 84.65 115.30 21.92
CA SER A 16 85.21 116.60 22.37
C SER A 16 84.50 117.13 23.63
N LEU A 17 85.27 117.32 24.70
CA LEU A 17 84.93 118.14 25.88
C LEU A 17 84.91 119.63 25.47
N PHE A 18 83.89 120.40 25.86
CA PHE A 18 83.99 121.80 26.30
C PHE A 18 82.63 122.23 26.93
N SER A 19 82.67 122.61 28.21
CA SER A 19 81.67 123.45 28.91
C SER A 19 81.72 124.89 28.31
N PRO A 20 80.76 125.85 28.52
CA PRO A 20 79.95 126.04 29.73
C PRO A 20 78.50 126.60 29.58
N TYR A 21 77.76 126.47 30.70
CA TYR A 21 76.70 127.34 31.27
C TYR A 21 75.45 127.83 30.49
N THR A 22 74.31 127.58 31.17
CA THR A 22 73.02 128.32 31.27
C THR A 22 71.97 128.27 30.15
N ALA A 23 70.87 127.54 30.40
CA ALA A 23 69.52 128.08 30.68
C ALA A 23 68.50 126.95 30.98
N ILE A 24 67.61 127.17 31.94
CA ILE A 24 66.53 126.26 32.40
C ILE A 24 65.38 126.26 31.39
N ALA A 25 64.90 125.07 30.97
CA ALA A 25 63.58 124.88 30.37
C ALA A 25 62.96 123.57 30.91
N ALA A 26 61.87 123.69 31.66
CA ALA A 26 61.12 122.56 32.20
C ALA A 26 60.32 121.85 31.08
N THR A 27 60.53 120.54 30.93
CA THR A 27 59.69 119.64 30.13
C THR A 27 58.48 119.22 30.97
N THR A 28 57.27 119.61 30.57
CA THR A 28 56.00 119.21 31.19
C THR A 28 55.63 117.76 30.83
N GLU A 29 55.42 116.88 31.82
CA GLU A 29 54.87 115.52 31.60
C GLU A 29 53.38 115.58 31.20
N LYS A 30 52.98 114.77 30.20
CA LYS A 30 51.59 114.72 29.70
C LYS A 30 50.70 113.82 30.56
N SER A 31 49.40 114.15 30.62
CA SER A 31 48.38 113.37 31.34
C SER A 31 47.85 112.20 30.50
N GLN A 32 47.56 111.05 31.11
CA GLN A 32 47.17 109.82 30.39
C GLN A 32 45.90 109.15 30.93
N VAL A 33 45.10 108.60 30.01
CA VAL A 33 44.00 107.67 30.31
C VAL A 33 44.29 106.33 29.63
N ILE A 34 44.37 105.26 30.42
CA ILE A 34 44.62 103.90 29.95
C ILE A 34 43.31 103.12 30.00
N THR A 35 42.81 102.74 28.83
CA THR A 35 41.60 101.92 28.69
C THR A 35 41.98 100.48 28.38
N THR A 36 41.72 99.59 29.32
CA THR A 36 42.02 98.17 29.21
C THR A 36 40.73 97.39 28.94
N TYR A 37 40.67 96.74 27.78
CA TYR A 37 39.61 95.80 27.41
C TYR A 37 40.07 94.42 27.83
N GLN A 38 39.46 93.84 28.84
CA GLN A 38 39.89 92.57 29.43
C GLN A 38 38.73 91.62 29.61
N THR A 39 39.02 90.34 29.78
CA THR A 39 38.02 89.34 30.15
C THR A 39 37.73 89.37 31.65
N LYS A 40 36.68 88.66 32.11
CA LYS A 40 36.36 88.50 33.55
C LYS A 40 37.54 88.00 34.40
N ASP A 41 38.41 87.17 33.82
CA ASP A 41 39.64 86.65 34.42
C ASP A 41 40.86 87.59 34.26
N LYS A 42 40.62 88.86 33.86
CA LYS A 42 41.63 89.92 33.65
C LYS A 42 42.66 89.64 32.54
N LYS A 43 42.36 88.73 31.60
CA LYS A 43 43.17 88.61 30.37
C LYS A 43 42.90 89.82 29.48
N VAL A 44 43.93 90.61 29.22
CA VAL A 44 43.83 91.79 28.36
C VAL A 44 43.60 91.36 26.90
N LEU A 45 42.49 91.76 26.31
CA LEU A 45 42.14 91.60 24.90
C LEU A 45 42.77 92.72 24.06
N LYS A 46 42.76 93.95 24.59
CA LYS A 46 43.40 95.12 24.01
C LYS A 46 43.59 96.18 25.09
N GLU A 47 44.64 96.99 24.99
CA GLU A 47 44.83 98.17 25.83
C GLU A 47 45.08 99.38 24.92
N VAL A 48 44.50 100.52 25.30
CA VAL A 48 44.62 101.78 24.55
C VAL A 48 44.98 102.89 25.51
N THR A 49 46.11 103.54 25.28
CA THR A 49 46.54 104.73 26.02
C THR A 49 46.20 105.98 25.22
N THR A 50 45.49 106.92 25.84
CA THR A 50 45.18 108.23 25.26
C THR A 50 45.87 109.30 26.10
N GLU A 51 46.56 110.25 25.47
CA GLU A 51 47.22 111.36 26.15
C GLU A 51 46.49 112.68 25.88
N GLY A 52 46.46 113.57 26.86
CA GLY A 52 45.81 114.88 26.75
C GLY A 52 46.38 115.91 27.72
N GLU A 53 46.01 117.17 27.51
CA GLU A 53 46.35 118.26 28.42
C GLU A 53 45.54 118.12 29.74
N PRO A 54 46.13 118.40 30.91
CA PRO A 54 45.40 118.36 32.18
C PRO A 54 44.10 119.18 32.13
N GLY A 55 42.97 118.56 32.51
CA GLY A 55 41.65 119.20 32.48
C GLY A 55 40.96 119.25 31.09
N ALA A 56 41.56 118.69 30.03
CA ALA A 56 40.84 118.46 28.77
C ALA A 56 39.83 117.30 28.92
N ASP A 57 38.79 117.26 28.08
CA ASP A 57 37.82 116.16 28.08
C ASP A 57 38.37 114.91 27.37
N TYR A 58 38.03 113.73 27.87
CA TYR A 58 38.20 112.45 27.20
C TYR A 58 36.89 111.66 27.19
N GLN A 59 36.75 110.77 26.21
CA GLN A 59 35.66 109.80 26.15
C GLN A 59 36.19 108.47 25.61
N THR A 60 35.67 107.37 26.15
CA THR A 60 35.99 106.00 25.73
C THR A 60 34.72 105.25 25.36
N GLU A 61 34.85 104.25 24.50
CA GLU A 61 33.74 103.40 24.07
C GLU A 61 34.11 101.92 24.15
N ALA A 62 33.08 101.07 24.26
CA ALA A 62 33.26 99.63 24.18
C ALA A 62 33.67 99.22 22.75
N LEU A 63 34.62 98.30 22.64
CA LEU A 63 35.03 97.71 21.37
C LEU A 63 34.31 96.38 21.13
N VAL A 64 34.04 96.07 19.87
CA VAL A 64 33.52 94.76 19.51
C VAL A 64 34.68 93.79 19.32
N PHE A 65 34.72 92.73 20.14
CA PHE A 65 35.65 91.61 19.97
C PHE A 65 34.88 90.39 19.48
N GLU A 66 35.26 89.85 18.32
CA GLU A 66 34.64 88.63 17.78
C GLU A 66 34.85 87.46 18.75
N GLY A 67 33.78 86.70 19.01
CA GLY A 67 33.81 85.60 19.99
C GLY A 67 33.63 86.03 21.45
N TYR A 68 33.42 87.32 21.73
CA TYR A 68 33.18 87.84 23.08
C TYR A 68 31.90 88.68 23.14
N ASN A 69 31.26 88.71 24.31
CA ASN A 69 30.19 89.63 24.65
C ASN A 69 30.71 90.63 25.70
N LEU A 70 30.35 91.91 25.57
CA LEU A 70 30.60 92.90 26.62
C LEU A 70 29.75 92.56 27.85
N VAL A 71 30.37 92.57 29.03
CA VAL A 71 29.73 92.26 30.30
C VAL A 71 29.57 93.51 31.15
N SER A 72 30.60 94.35 31.23
CA SER A 72 30.54 95.60 31.97
C SER A 72 31.42 96.68 31.35
N SER A 73 31.00 97.92 31.54
CA SER A 73 31.71 99.15 31.16
C SER A 73 32.16 99.89 32.42
N PRO A 74 33.17 100.77 32.35
CA PRO A 74 33.55 101.61 33.49
C PRO A 74 32.43 102.58 33.85
N ASP A 75 32.30 102.91 35.15
CA ASP A 75 31.20 103.76 35.66
C ASP A 75 31.22 105.18 35.10
N GLN A 76 32.40 105.69 34.73
CA GLN A 76 32.62 107.01 34.14
C GLN A 76 33.48 106.85 32.87
N PRO A 77 32.88 106.53 31.71
CA PRO A 77 33.63 106.29 30.47
C PRO A 77 34.13 107.59 29.81
N ALA A 78 33.70 108.75 30.31
CA ALA A 78 34.15 110.08 29.91
C ALA A 78 34.45 110.93 31.15
N GLY A 79 35.37 111.88 31.01
CA GLY A 79 35.79 112.73 32.12
C GLY A 79 36.87 113.71 31.70
N LYS A 80 37.57 114.26 32.69
CA LYS A 80 38.67 115.21 32.50
C LYS A 80 40.02 114.51 32.71
N PHE A 81 41.02 114.80 31.89
CA PHE A 81 42.38 114.28 32.07
C PHE A 81 42.95 114.70 33.45
N PRO A 82 43.61 113.79 34.19
CA PRO A 82 44.18 114.09 35.52
C PRO A 82 45.38 115.07 35.41
N GLN A 83 45.98 115.44 36.54
CA GLN A 83 47.11 116.38 36.56
C GLN A 83 48.34 115.81 35.82
N ALA A 84 49.26 116.68 35.41
CA ALA A 84 50.49 116.28 34.72
C ALA A 84 51.25 115.21 35.52
N GLY A 85 51.58 114.08 34.87
CA GLY A 85 52.23 112.93 35.49
C GLY A 85 51.29 111.85 36.08
N GLU A 86 49.98 112.13 36.21
CA GLU A 86 48.99 111.17 36.72
C GLU A 86 48.32 110.33 35.62
N LYS A 87 47.78 109.17 36.00
CA LYS A 87 47.09 108.23 35.09
C LYS A 87 45.73 107.81 35.61
N THR A 88 44.73 107.80 34.73
CA THR A 88 43.41 107.21 34.99
C THR A 88 43.27 105.87 34.27
N TYR A 89 42.74 104.84 34.96
CA TYR A 89 42.54 103.50 34.40
C TYR A 89 41.06 103.18 34.25
N LEU A 90 40.65 102.73 33.07
CA LEU A 90 39.28 102.37 32.74
C LEU A 90 39.24 100.93 32.22
N TYR A 91 38.24 100.16 32.64
CA TYR A 91 38.15 98.74 32.32
C TYR A 91 36.82 98.39 31.66
N TYR A 92 36.87 97.84 30.45
CA TYR A 92 35.74 97.15 29.83
C TYR A 92 35.92 95.65 29.99
N THR A 93 34.95 94.98 30.61
CA THR A 93 35.04 93.55 30.88
C THR A 93 34.20 92.75 29.89
N TYR A 94 34.79 91.70 29.31
CA TYR A 94 34.16 90.82 28.32
C TYR A 94 34.10 89.36 28.79
N GLU A 95 33.20 88.59 28.21
CA GLU A 95 33.08 87.14 28.42
C GLU A 95 33.02 86.42 27.08
N ALA A 96 33.75 85.30 26.96
CA ALA A 96 33.77 84.52 25.74
C ALA A 96 32.38 83.92 25.46
N LYS A 97 31.95 83.96 24.19
CA LYS A 97 30.73 83.31 23.73
C LYS A 97 30.87 81.79 23.93
N GLN A 98 29.85 81.18 24.52
CA GLN A 98 29.81 79.74 24.73
C GLN A 98 29.61 79.00 23.39
N THR A 99 30.29 77.86 23.23
CA THR A 99 30.19 77.02 22.03
C THR A 99 29.61 75.66 22.36
N ALA A 100 28.75 75.14 21.49
CA ALA A 100 28.27 73.76 21.56
C ALA A 100 29.28 72.79 20.92
N PRO A 101 29.43 71.57 21.46
CA PRO A 101 30.32 70.57 20.89
C PRO A 101 29.81 70.02 19.55
N VAL A 102 30.74 69.63 18.67
CA VAL A 102 30.47 68.90 17.43
C VAL A 102 30.60 67.41 17.70
N THR A 103 29.55 66.62 17.43
CA THR A 103 29.53 65.17 17.70
C THR A 103 29.63 64.37 16.40
N ILE A 104 30.55 63.42 16.33
CA ILE A 104 30.76 62.53 15.18
C ILE A 104 30.34 61.10 15.55
N SER A 105 29.43 60.53 14.77
CA SER A 105 28.98 59.14 14.91
C SER A 105 29.36 58.29 13.69
N TYR A 106 29.72 57.03 13.94
CA TYR A 106 30.08 56.05 12.91
C TYR A 106 29.06 54.92 12.91
N LEU A 107 28.10 54.96 12.00
CA LEU A 107 26.95 54.05 11.99
C LEU A 107 26.93 53.19 10.72
N ASP A 108 26.38 51.98 10.78
CA ASP A 108 26.02 51.26 9.55
C ASP A 108 24.72 51.79 8.92
N THR A 109 24.33 51.24 7.77
CA THR A 109 23.08 51.59 7.08
C THR A 109 21.81 51.27 7.90
N GLN A 110 21.91 50.49 8.98
CA GLN A 110 20.81 50.14 9.89
C GLN A 110 20.83 50.98 11.18
N GLY A 111 21.79 51.92 11.31
CA GLY A 111 21.96 52.76 12.48
C GLY A 111 22.77 52.14 13.62
N LYS A 112 23.38 50.96 13.43
CA LYS A 112 24.24 50.34 14.44
C LYS A 112 25.56 51.09 14.58
N THR A 113 25.95 51.42 15.81
CA THR A 113 27.26 52.03 16.10
C THR A 113 28.40 51.06 15.79
N LEU A 114 29.33 51.48 14.92
CA LEU A 114 30.49 50.71 14.47
C LEU A 114 31.80 51.12 15.16
N ALA A 115 31.87 52.34 15.69
CA ALA A 115 33.01 52.85 16.45
C ALA A 115 32.55 53.87 17.49
N ALA A 116 33.38 54.12 18.51
CA ALA A 116 33.09 55.12 19.55
C ALA A 116 32.86 56.51 18.94
N LYS A 117 31.89 57.24 19.49
CA LYS A 117 31.60 58.62 19.09
C LYS A 117 32.79 59.52 19.43
N GLN A 118 33.03 60.52 18.59
CA GLN A 118 34.02 61.55 18.86
C GLN A 118 33.32 62.88 19.09
N THR A 119 33.90 63.71 19.94
CA THR A 119 33.40 65.05 20.25
C THR A 119 34.51 66.05 20.04
N LEU A 120 34.26 67.09 19.27
CA LEU A 120 35.18 68.21 19.10
C LEU A 120 34.62 69.43 19.83
N THR A 121 35.49 70.12 20.57
CA THR A 121 35.24 71.41 21.21
C THR A 121 36.27 72.41 20.70
N GLY A 122 35.91 73.68 20.65
CA GLY A 122 36.82 74.74 20.20
C GLY A 122 36.23 76.12 20.44
N GLU A 123 37.07 77.15 20.33
CA GLU A 123 36.69 78.54 20.53
C GLU A 123 35.72 79.03 19.44
N TRP A 124 34.87 80.00 19.79
CA TRP A 124 33.89 80.60 18.88
C TRP A 124 34.54 81.06 17.57
N GLY A 125 33.92 80.70 16.44
CA GLY A 125 34.36 81.10 15.09
C GLY A 125 35.56 80.32 14.54
N LYS A 126 36.29 79.53 15.34
CA LYS A 126 37.37 78.67 14.82
C LYS A 126 36.80 77.54 13.98
N THR A 127 37.53 77.13 12.94
CA THR A 127 37.10 76.08 12.02
C THR A 127 37.36 74.68 12.56
N TYR A 128 36.52 73.73 12.16
CA TYR A 128 36.76 72.30 12.34
C TYR A 128 36.65 71.56 11.00
N GLN A 129 37.36 70.43 10.90
CA GLN A 129 37.28 69.50 9.79
C GLN A 129 37.32 68.07 10.34
N THR A 130 36.48 67.20 9.79
CA THR A 130 36.42 65.79 10.16
C THR A 130 36.74 64.89 8.97
N LYS A 131 37.24 63.69 9.24
CA LYS A 131 37.49 62.65 8.22
C LYS A 131 36.83 61.34 8.66
N PRO A 132 36.32 60.54 7.71
CA PRO A 132 35.80 59.21 8.01
C PRO A 132 36.90 58.31 8.56
N LYS A 133 36.52 57.34 9.40
CA LYS A 133 37.42 56.34 9.96
C LYS A 133 37.39 55.08 9.10
N THR A 134 38.54 54.44 8.92
CA THR A 134 38.58 53.11 8.31
C THR A 134 38.02 52.08 9.29
N ILE A 135 36.97 51.35 8.90
CA ILE A 135 36.30 50.33 9.71
C ILE A 135 36.41 48.99 8.98
N ALA A 136 37.00 47.98 9.63
CA ALA A 136 37.21 46.66 9.03
C ALA A 136 35.89 46.02 8.58
N ASN A 137 35.85 45.46 7.36
CA ASN A 137 34.68 44.85 6.71
C ASN A 137 33.56 45.82 6.30
N TYR A 138 33.79 47.13 6.40
CA TYR A 138 32.85 48.15 5.98
C TYR A 138 33.50 49.13 5.00
N THR A 139 32.70 49.63 4.07
CA THR A 139 33.08 50.71 3.16
C THR A 139 32.22 51.93 3.48
N LEU A 140 32.82 53.13 3.46
CA LEU A 140 32.06 54.37 3.64
C LEU A 140 31.00 54.48 2.54
N SER A 141 29.75 54.61 2.95
CA SER A 141 28.62 54.80 2.03
C SER A 141 28.33 56.28 1.83
N LYS A 142 28.21 57.06 2.92
CA LYS A 142 27.98 58.50 2.87
C LYS A 142 28.39 59.20 4.17
N ALA A 143 28.56 60.52 4.09
CA ALA A 143 28.63 61.40 5.25
C ALA A 143 27.37 62.29 5.29
N THR A 144 26.86 62.60 6.48
CA THR A 144 25.67 63.44 6.69
C THR A 144 25.98 64.46 7.79
N GLY A 145 25.55 65.71 7.60
CA GLY A 145 25.93 66.85 8.44
C GLY A 145 27.10 67.65 7.85
N ALA A 146 27.45 68.77 8.49
CA ALA A 146 28.54 69.64 8.08
C ALA A 146 29.89 69.02 8.48
N VAL A 147 30.57 68.32 7.57
CA VAL A 147 31.88 67.70 7.83
C VAL A 147 33.03 68.70 8.00
N ASN A 148 32.80 69.96 7.59
CA ASN A 148 33.62 71.14 7.87
C ASN A 148 32.69 72.28 8.33
N GLY A 149 33.14 73.15 9.22
CA GLY A 149 32.36 74.30 9.71
C GLY A 149 33.14 75.12 10.73
N THR A 150 32.46 76.01 11.45
CA THR A 150 33.01 76.77 12.57
C THR A 150 32.30 76.44 13.88
N PHE A 151 32.99 76.57 15.02
CA PHE A 151 32.37 76.42 16.33
C PHE A 151 31.43 77.60 16.62
N SER A 152 30.21 77.30 17.03
CA SER A 152 29.15 78.26 17.37
C SER A 152 28.35 77.75 18.56
N ASP A 153 27.31 78.49 18.96
CA ASP A 153 26.32 78.06 19.96
C ASP A 153 25.41 76.92 19.46
N LYS A 154 25.38 76.66 18.15
CA LYS A 154 24.55 75.60 17.56
C LYS A 154 25.27 74.26 17.59
N LYS A 155 24.57 73.24 18.09
CA LYS A 155 25.02 71.85 18.04
C LYS A 155 25.15 71.39 16.59
N ALA A 156 26.25 70.72 16.27
CA ALA A 156 26.46 70.05 14.99
C ALA A 156 26.63 68.54 15.20
N ASP A 157 25.83 67.74 14.50
CA ASP A 157 25.90 66.29 14.49
C ASP A 157 26.34 65.79 13.11
N ILE A 158 27.46 65.07 13.06
CA ILE A 158 28.03 64.49 11.85
C ILE A 158 27.91 62.97 11.94
N VAL A 159 27.40 62.36 10.88
CA VAL A 159 27.25 60.90 10.80
C VAL A 159 27.98 60.39 9.56
N TYR A 160 28.99 59.56 9.79
CA TYR A 160 29.57 58.73 8.72
C TYR A 160 28.82 57.40 8.70
N THR A 161 28.09 57.15 7.62
CA THR A 161 27.32 55.92 7.41
C THR A 161 28.12 54.94 6.55
N TYR A 162 28.24 53.70 6.99
CA TYR A 162 29.02 52.65 6.33
C TYR A 162 28.14 51.49 5.85
N GLN A 163 28.53 50.87 4.74
CA GLN A 163 27.93 49.65 4.20
C GLN A 163 28.87 48.47 4.41
N VAL A 164 28.33 47.34 4.89
CA VAL A 164 29.10 46.10 5.05
C VAL A 164 29.56 45.57 3.69
N ASN A 165 30.81 45.11 3.62
CA ASN A 165 31.42 44.60 2.40
C ASN A 165 30.79 43.26 1.98
N LYS A 166 30.77 43.00 0.67
CA LYS A 166 30.39 41.69 0.12
C LYS A 166 31.45 40.66 0.51
N ALA A 167 31.02 39.47 0.93
CA ALA A 167 31.90 38.37 1.25
C ALA A 167 32.35 37.61 0.01
N ALA A 168 33.41 36.81 0.16
CA ALA A 168 33.78 35.82 -0.84
C ALA A 168 32.75 34.67 -0.87
N PRO A 169 32.50 34.05 -2.04
CA PRO A 169 31.49 33.01 -2.16
C PRO A 169 31.90 31.69 -1.50
N ILE A 170 30.92 30.93 -1.02
CA ILE A 170 31.11 29.54 -0.58
C ILE A 170 30.74 28.61 -1.75
N THR A 171 31.67 27.76 -2.19
CA THR A 171 31.43 26.79 -3.27
C THR A 171 31.10 25.42 -2.71
N VAL A 172 30.01 24.80 -3.17
CA VAL A 172 29.59 23.46 -2.76
C VAL A 172 29.74 22.49 -3.93
N LEU A 173 30.55 21.45 -3.73
CA LEU A 173 30.84 20.41 -4.72
C LEU A 173 30.14 19.09 -4.36
N PHE A 174 29.68 18.38 -5.39
CA PHE A 174 29.07 17.05 -5.27
C PHE A 174 29.84 16.09 -6.17
N VAL A 175 30.73 15.30 -5.57
CA VAL A 175 31.69 14.45 -6.29
C VAL A 175 31.54 12.98 -5.90
N ASP A 176 31.96 12.07 -6.76
CA ASP A 176 32.12 10.66 -6.38
C ASP A 176 33.45 10.41 -5.65
N THR A 177 33.68 9.16 -5.22
CA THR A 177 34.92 8.75 -4.54
C THR A 177 36.18 8.87 -5.39
N ALA A 178 36.06 9.05 -6.72
CA ALA A 178 37.17 9.31 -7.63
C ALA A 178 37.37 10.82 -7.89
N GLY A 179 36.60 11.69 -7.23
CA GLY A 179 36.66 13.14 -7.38
C GLY A 179 35.89 13.67 -8.60
N LYS A 180 35.17 12.84 -9.34
CA LYS A 180 34.38 13.28 -10.50
C LYS A 180 33.11 13.98 -10.04
N THR A 181 32.82 15.15 -10.60
CA THR A 181 31.56 15.87 -10.38
C THR A 181 30.37 15.05 -10.88
N ILE A 182 29.41 14.78 -9.99
CA ILE A 182 28.21 13.96 -10.25
C ILE A 182 26.89 14.73 -10.10
N ALA A 183 26.95 15.99 -9.66
CA ALA A 183 25.83 16.92 -9.69
C ALA A 183 26.35 18.37 -9.80
N THR A 184 25.50 19.28 -10.30
CA THR A 184 25.84 20.69 -10.46
C THR A 184 26.28 21.33 -9.14
N LYS A 185 27.45 21.98 -9.16
CA LYS A 185 27.98 22.75 -8.02
C LYS A 185 27.02 23.87 -7.60
N GLN A 186 27.04 24.25 -6.33
CA GLN A 186 26.30 25.43 -5.83
C GLN A 186 27.27 26.50 -5.36
N THR A 187 26.84 27.76 -5.44
CA THR A 187 27.62 28.90 -4.96
C THR A 187 26.70 29.72 -4.05
N LEU A 188 27.11 29.90 -2.79
CA LEU A 188 26.42 30.77 -1.85
C LEU A 188 27.14 32.11 -1.78
N GLN A 189 26.38 33.21 -1.77
CA GLN A 189 26.88 34.58 -1.64
C GLN A 189 26.19 35.27 -0.47
N GLY A 190 26.86 36.23 0.16
CA GLY A 190 26.33 36.99 1.28
C GLY A 190 27.21 38.19 1.64
N ALA A 191 26.74 39.02 2.58
CA ALA A 191 27.57 40.02 3.22
C ALA A 191 28.44 39.38 4.30
N ILE A 192 29.59 39.99 4.63
CA ILE A 192 30.47 39.51 5.70
C ILE A 192 29.69 39.44 7.01
N GLY A 193 29.81 38.32 7.73
CA GLY A 193 29.13 38.07 9.01
C GLY A 193 27.76 37.39 8.90
N ASN A 194 27.11 37.39 7.73
CA ASN A 194 25.86 36.65 7.54
C ASN A 194 26.11 35.14 7.65
N SER A 195 25.14 34.40 8.20
CA SER A 195 25.27 32.95 8.31
C SER A 195 25.01 32.24 6.97
N TYR A 196 25.66 31.10 6.76
CA TYR A 196 25.39 30.18 5.67
C TYR A 196 25.21 28.76 6.19
N GLN A 197 24.46 27.96 5.45
CA GLN A 197 24.34 26.53 5.67
C GLN A 197 24.24 25.80 4.34
N THR A 198 24.90 24.65 4.25
CA THR A 198 24.85 23.74 3.10
C THR A 198 24.24 22.41 3.52
N LYS A 199 23.65 21.69 2.57
CA LYS A 199 23.08 20.35 2.77
C LYS A 199 23.48 19.44 1.60
N PRO A 200 23.71 18.14 1.85
CA PRO A 200 23.93 17.19 0.76
C PRO A 200 22.69 17.08 -0.14
N LYS A 201 22.90 16.87 -1.43
CA LYS A 201 21.83 16.55 -2.39
C LYS A 201 21.54 15.05 -2.42
N THR A 202 20.30 14.69 -2.70
CA THR A 202 19.92 13.31 -3.07
C THR A 202 20.29 13.08 -4.54
N ILE A 203 21.18 12.13 -4.80
CA ILE A 203 21.65 11.79 -6.15
C ILE A 203 21.28 10.34 -6.46
N LYS A 204 20.59 10.11 -7.59
CA LYS A 204 20.13 8.77 -7.99
C LYS A 204 21.31 7.81 -8.16
N ASN A 205 21.21 6.62 -7.56
CA ASN A 205 22.25 5.57 -7.54
C ASN A 205 23.53 5.93 -6.77
N TYR A 206 23.48 6.91 -5.88
CA TYR A 206 24.61 7.30 -5.03
C TYR A 206 24.15 7.48 -3.58
N THR A 207 25.02 7.13 -2.63
CA THR A 207 24.84 7.41 -1.19
C THR A 207 25.93 8.34 -0.71
N LEU A 208 25.61 9.26 0.21
CA LEU A 208 26.60 10.15 0.81
C LEU A 208 27.63 9.31 1.58
N ALA A 209 28.91 9.47 1.24
CA ALA A 209 30.01 8.73 1.85
C ALA A 209 30.77 9.60 2.86
N LYS A 210 31.09 10.84 2.49
CA LYS A 210 31.90 11.75 3.31
C LYS A 210 31.54 13.21 3.02
N THR A 211 31.66 14.06 4.03
CA THR A 211 31.57 15.52 3.89
C THR A 211 32.89 16.14 4.31
N ALA A 212 33.41 17.09 3.54
CA ALA A 212 34.62 17.86 3.85
C ALA A 212 34.33 19.36 3.77
N GLY A 213 34.96 20.15 4.64
CA GLY A 213 34.71 21.58 4.78
C GLY A 213 33.60 21.92 5.79
N LYS A 214 33.40 23.22 6.05
CA LYS A 214 32.43 23.72 7.04
C LYS A 214 31.02 23.77 6.43
N THR A 215 30.10 22.95 6.93
CA THR A 215 28.73 22.91 6.39
C THR A 215 27.82 24.02 6.91
N LYS A 216 28.25 24.72 7.96
CA LYS A 216 27.61 25.90 8.56
C LYS A 216 28.70 26.86 9.02
N GLY A 217 28.44 28.15 8.92
CA GLY A 217 29.37 29.18 9.35
C GLY A 217 28.85 30.57 9.03
N THR A 218 29.74 31.56 9.08
CA THR A 218 29.47 32.91 8.60
C THR A 218 30.33 33.21 7.38
N PHE A 219 29.80 34.04 6.49
CA PHE A 219 30.53 34.53 5.34
C PHE A 219 31.71 35.42 5.77
N SER A 220 32.86 35.23 5.14
CA SER A 220 34.11 35.97 5.42
C SER A 220 34.69 36.59 4.15
N SER A 221 35.81 37.31 4.27
CA SER A 221 36.57 37.80 3.11
C SER A 221 37.29 36.69 2.33
N GLN A 222 37.38 35.47 2.87
CA GLN A 222 38.04 34.32 2.23
C GLN A 222 37.01 33.36 1.62
N ALA A 223 37.28 32.89 0.40
CA ALA A 223 36.46 31.88 -0.26
C ALA A 223 36.66 30.51 0.41
N GLU A 224 35.57 29.79 0.67
CA GLU A 224 35.63 28.42 1.22
C GLU A 224 34.95 27.42 0.27
N THR A 225 35.33 26.15 0.39
CA THR A 225 34.71 25.05 -0.38
C THR A 225 34.19 23.96 0.55
N VAL A 226 32.96 23.50 0.30
CA VAL A 226 32.33 22.35 0.96
C VAL A 226 32.16 21.24 -0.06
N THR A 227 32.68 20.05 0.22
CA THR A 227 32.62 18.92 -0.70
C THR A 227 31.83 17.78 -0.09
N TYR A 228 30.71 17.43 -0.72
CA TYR A 228 29.97 16.20 -0.45
C TYR A 228 30.44 15.10 -1.40
N THR A 229 31.07 14.06 -0.85
CA THR A 229 31.59 12.90 -1.59
C THR A 229 30.60 11.75 -1.49
N TYR A 230 30.29 11.11 -2.62
CA TYR A 230 29.29 10.07 -2.72
C TYR A 230 29.88 8.74 -3.23
N LYS A 231 29.36 7.63 -2.71
CA LYS A 231 29.66 6.28 -3.20
C LYS A 231 28.53 5.79 -4.10
N LYS A 232 28.88 5.23 -5.26
CA LYS A 232 27.90 4.64 -6.17
C LYS A 232 27.27 3.41 -5.52
N VAL A 233 25.94 3.34 -5.53
CA VAL A 233 25.19 2.18 -5.05
C VAL A 233 25.20 1.13 -6.15
N GLU A 234 25.83 -0.01 -5.88
CA GLU A 234 25.76 -1.15 -6.78
C GLU A 234 24.32 -1.70 -6.83
N PRO A 235 23.83 -2.09 -8.01
CA PRO A 235 22.54 -2.78 -8.07
C PRO A 235 22.61 -4.04 -7.21
N PRO A 236 21.54 -4.38 -6.47
CA PRO A 236 21.51 -5.60 -5.68
C PRO A 236 21.87 -6.80 -6.58
N LYS A 237 22.86 -7.57 -6.15
CA LYS A 237 23.32 -8.76 -6.87
C LYS A 237 22.12 -9.67 -7.11
N ALA A 238 21.94 -10.08 -8.37
CA ALA A 238 20.88 -11.00 -8.74
C ALA A 238 21.00 -12.30 -7.95
N ASP A 239 19.86 -12.85 -7.54
CA ASP A 239 19.82 -14.08 -6.77
C ASP A 239 20.08 -15.30 -7.65
N PRO A 240 20.86 -16.28 -7.16
CA PRO A 240 20.97 -17.57 -7.82
C PRO A 240 19.64 -18.33 -7.71
N ILE A 241 19.35 -19.14 -8.73
CA ILE A 241 18.31 -20.17 -8.65
C ILE A 241 18.89 -21.32 -7.83
N LEU A 242 18.33 -21.58 -6.64
CA LEU A 242 18.81 -22.60 -5.71
C LEU A 242 18.45 -24.01 -6.17
N SER A 243 17.30 -24.18 -6.82
CA SER A 243 16.89 -25.44 -7.47
C SER A 243 15.83 -25.18 -8.52
N GLN A 244 15.76 -26.04 -9.54
CA GLN A 244 14.74 -25.98 -10.58
C GLN A 244 14.39 -27.37 -11.10
N SER A 245 13.09 -27.62 -11.32
CA SER A 245 12.59 -28.88 -11.85
C SER A 245 11.48 -28.66 -12.87
N LYS A 246 11.43 -29.52 -13.90
CA LYS A 246 10.29 -29.60 -14.82
C LYS A 246 9.17 -30.36 -14.13
N VAL A 247 7.94 -29.84 -14.26
CA VAL A 247 6.74 -30.45 -13.68
C VAL A 247 5.60 -30.40 -14.69
N ASN A 248 4.58 -31.22 -14.47
CA ASN A 248 3.44 -31.32 -15.37
C ASN A 248 2.16 -31.58 -14.57
N PHE A 249 1.53 -30.52 -14.09
CA PHE A 249 0.27 -30.60 -13.37
C PHE A 249 -0.50 -29.29 -13.42
N ASP A 250 -1.80 -29.35 -13.16
CA ASP A 250 -2.65 -28.16 -13.11
C ASP A 250 -2.73 -27.57 -11.69
N LYS A 251 -2.89 -26.26 -11.63
CA LYS A 251 -3.20 -25.50 -10.40
C LYS A 251 -4.29 -24.47 -10.68
N LYS A 252 -5.01 -24.06 -9.64
CA LYS A 252 -5.94 -22.93 -9.71
C LYS A 252 -5.27 -21.70 -9.11
N VAL A 253 -5.30 -20.58 -9.83
CA VAL A 253 -4.82 -19.31 -9.26
C VAL A 253 -5.81 -18.83 -8.21
N ASN A 254 -5.29 -18.44 -7.04
CA ASN A 254 -6.06 -17.95 -5.90
C ASN A 254 -5.39 -16.70 -5.31
N SER A 255 -5.14 -15.72 -6.17
CA SER A 255 -4.63 -14.40 -5.78
C SER A 255 -5.07 -13.38 -6.83
N THR A 256 -5.30 -12.15 -6.40
CA THR A 256 -5.54 -10.99 -7.27
C THR A 256 -4.35 -10.04 -7.30
N THR A 257 -3.43 -10.14 -6.34
CA THR A 257 -2.37 -9.16 -6.10
C THR A 257 -0.97 -9.68 -6.43
N GLU A 258 -0.79 -11.00 -6.49
CA GLU A 258 0.54 -11.58 -6.73
C GLU A 258 1.10 -11.16 -8.10
N LYS A 259 2.36 -10.74 -8.12
CA LYS A 259 3.04 -10.29 -9.34
C LYS A 259 3.51 -11.49 -10.17
N ILE A 260 3.53 -11.31 -11.49
CA ILE A 260 4.03 -12.30 -12.44
C ILE A 260 5.31 -11.77 -13.07
N TYR A 261 6.32 -12.62 -13.16
CA TYR A 261 7.66 -12.27 -13.63
C TYR A 261 8.10 -13.10 -14.83
N SER A 262 9.00 -12.59 -15.66
CA SER A 262 9.57 -13.31 -16.81
C SER A 262 10.51 -14.46 -16.40
N LYS A 263 11.12 -14.35 -15.22
CA LYS A 263 11.99 -15.33 -14.54
C LYS A 263 11.58 -15.40 -13.05
N PRO A 264 12.08 -16.36 -12.25
CA PRO A 264 11.88 -16.33 -10.80
C PRO A 264 12.31 -14.97 -10.22
N TYR A 265 11.64 -14.55 -9.14
CA TYR A 265 11.82 -13.22 -8.55
C TYR A 265 13.28 -12.97 -8.13
N GLN A 266 13.77 -11.75 -8.40
CA GLN A 266 15.15 -11.28 -8.15
C GLN A 266 16.29 -12.03 -8.86
N VAL A 267 15.99 -12.89 -9.84
CA VAL A 267 17.01 -13.49 -10.73
C VAL A 267 17.46 -12.50 -11.81
N ALA A 268 18.69 -12.65 -12.32
CA ALA A 268 19.30 -11.75 -13.31
C ALA A 268 18.42 -11.56 -14.57
N GLY A 269 18.11 -10.30 -14.90
CA GLY A 269 17.27 -9.93 -16.04
C GLY A 269 15.78 -10.19 -15.87
N VAL A 270 15.30 -10.41 -14.64
CA VAL A 270 13.86 -10.54 -14.36
C VAL A 270 13.11 -9.25 -14.66
N LYS A 271 11.95 -9.36 -15.31
CA LYS A 271 11.01 -8.27 -15.56
C LYS A 271 9.64 -8.67 -15.03
N GLN A 272 8.91 -7.73 -14.41
CA GLN A 272 7.49 -7.95 -14.11
C GLN A 272 6.71 -7.92 -15.43
N VAL A 273 5.93 -8.97 -15.70
CA VAL A 273 5.18 -9.14 -16.97
C VAL A 273 3.66 -9.12 -16.76
N GLY A 274 3.19 -9.01 -15.52
CA GLY A 274 1.77 -8.85 -15.21
C GLY A 274 1.43 -9.12 -13.75
N THR A 275 0.14 -9.34 -13.49
CA THR A 275 -0.42 -9.58 -12.16
C THR A 275 -1.41 -10.74 -12.20
N ALA A 276 -1.54 -11.47 -11.08
CA ALA A 276 -2.44 -12.61 -10.92
C ALA A 276 -3.92 -12.28 -11.16
N LYS A 277 -4.34 -11.01 -11.03
CA LYS A 277 -5.71 -10.53 -11.25
C LYS A 277 -6.35 -11.10 -12.52
N THR A 278 -5.64 -11.08 -13.65
CA THR A 278 -6.11 -11.59 -14.95
C THR A 278 -6.38 -13.09 -14.96
N TYR A 279 -5.73 -13.83 -14.06
CA TYR A 279 -5.78 -15.28 -13.97
C TYR A 279 -6.51 -15.79 -12.73
N ASN A 280 -6.99 -14.91 -11.86
CA ASN A 280 -7.63 -15.29 -10.61
C ASN A 280 -8.79 -16.27 -10.86
N LYS A 281 -8.84 -17.33 -10.04
CA LYS A 281 -9.78 -18.47 -10.14
C LYS A 281 -9.67 -19.32 -11.42
N LYS A 282 -8.80 -18.97 -12.38
CA LYS A 282 -8.57 -19.79 -13.57
C LYS A 282 -7.67 -20.97 -13.24
N THR A 283 -7.93 -22.10 -13.88
CA THR A 283 -7.01 -23.24 -13.88
C THR A 283 -5.92 -22.97 -14.91
N VAL A 284 -4.67 -23.11 -14.46
CA VAL A 284 -3.46 -22.94 -15.27
C VAL A 284 -2.62 -24.20 -15.15
N HIS A 285 -1.75 -24.39 -16.15
CA HIS A 285 -0.88 -25.55 -16.19
C HIS A 285 0.53 -25.17 -15.78
N ILE A 286 1.09 -25.88 -14.81
CA ILE A 286 2.42 -25.62 -14.26
C ILE A 286 3.45 -26.43 -15.05
N LEU A 287 4.47 -25.73 -15.54
CA LEU A 287 5.53 -26.26 -16.39
C LEU A 287 6.83 -26.52 -15.62
N GLN A 288 7.15 -25.64 -14.67
CA GLN A 288 8.39 -25.69 -13.91
C GLN A 288 8.18 -25.16 -12.49
N SER A 289 9.03 -25.61 -11.58
CA SER A 289 9.19 -25.06 -10.24
C SER A 289 10.62 -24.62 -10.04
N ALA A 290 10.83 -23.44 -9.44
CA ALA A 290 12.16 -22.93 -9.12
C ALA A 290 12.17 -22.32 -7.72
N LYS A 291 13.22 -22.57 -6.95
CA LYS A 291 13.44 -22.01 -5.61
C LYS A 291 14.52 -20.93 -5.67
N THR A 292 14.27 -19.82 -5.01
CA THR A 292 15.22 -18.72 -4.76
C THR A 292 15.29 -18.47 -3.25
N LYS A 293 16.13 -17.55 -2.79
CA LYS A 293 16.12 -17.13 -1.37
C LYS A 293 14.78 -16.52 -0.92
N HIS A 294 13.95 -16.05 -1.85
CA HIS A 294 12.64 -15.45 -1.58
C HIS A 294 11.46 -16.44 -1.59
N GLY A 295 11.74 -17.72 -1.83
CA GLY A 295 10.75 -18.80 -1.86
C GLY A 295 10.66 -19.49 -3.22
N THR A 296 9.59 -20.26 -3.39
CA THR A 296 9.37 -21.07 -4.58
C THR A 296 8.40 -20.37 -5.53
N TYR A 297 8.69 -20.48 -6.83
CA TYR A 297 7.91 -19.92 -7.92
C TYR A 297 7.54 -21.02 -8.91
N TYR A 298 6.34 -20.93 -9.48
CA TYR A 298 5.89 -21.78 -10.56
C TYR A 298 5.88 -21.01 -11.88
N GLN A 299 6.47 -21.59 -12.91
CA GLN A 299 6.22 -21.18 -14.28
C GLN A 299 4.90 -21.78 -14.73
N PHE A 300 3.99 -20.96 -15.27
CA PHE A 300 2.68 -21.45 -15.70
C PHE A 300 2.31 -20.98 -17.11
N ARG A 301 1.48 -21.79 -17.77
CA ARG A 301 0.82 -21.46 -19.04
C ARG A 301 -0.69 -21.34 -18.89
N TYR A 302 -1.29 -20.50 -19.71
CA TYR A 302 -2.74 -20.37 -19.84
C TYR A 302 -3.11 -20.30 -21.32
N LYS A 303 -4.10 -21.10 -21.76
CA LYS A 303 -4.49 -21.23 -23.18
C LYS A 303 -3.30 -21.39 -24.14
N ASN A 304 -2.41 -22.35 -23.84
CA ASN A 304 -1.18 -22.67 -24.59
C ASN A 304 -0.08 -21.59 -24.62
N LYS A 305 -0.28 -20.42 -24.01
CA LYS A 305 0.77 -19.40 -23.89
C LYS A 305 1.46 -19.49 -22.53
N THR A 306 2.79 -19.58 -22.51
CA THR A 306 3.58 -19.41 -21.28
C THR A 306 3.46 -17.98 -20.80
N ILE A 307 3.02 -17.78 -19.56
CA ILE A 307 2.71 -16.46 -19.02
C ILE A 307 3.90 -15.91 -18.21
N GLY A 308 4.46 -16.73 -17.33
CA GLY A 308 5.59 -16.32 -16.49
C GLY A 308 5.66 -17.12 -15.19
N TRP A 309 6.43 -16.58 -14.25
CA TRP A 309 6.71 -17.12 -12.93
C TRP A 309 5.92 -16.38 -11.86
N MET A 310 5.28 -17.11 -10.97
CA MET A 310 4.50 -16.55 -9.86
C MET A 310 4.70 -17.39 -8.60
N LYS A 311 4.63 -16.76 -7.42
CA LYS A 311 4.90 -17.43 -6.14
C LYS A 311 3.94 -18.59 -5.92
N THR A 312 4.43 -19.73 -5.41
CA THR A 312 3.61 -20.95 -5.26
C THR A 312 2.41 -20.77 -4.33
N SER A 313 2.49 -19.86 -3.35
CA SER A 313 1.41 -19.51 -2.43
C SER A 313 0.18 -18.89 -3.12
N ALA A 314 0.32 -18.35 -4.33
CA ALA A 314 -0.79 -17.83 -5.12
C ALA A 314 -1.61 -18.92 -5.83
N PHE A 315 -1.30 -20.20 -5.60
CA PHE A 315 -1.94 -21.33 -6.25
C PHE A 315 -2.58 -22.30 -5.25
N THR A 316 -3.74 -22.83 -5.61
CA THR A 316 -4.44 -23.89 -4.89
C THR A 316 -4.67 -25.12 -5.78
N SER A 317 -5.15 -26.22 -5.20
CA SER A 317 -5.61 -27.37 -5.98
C SER A 317 -6.74 -26.95 -6.93
N PRO A 318 -6.72 -27.35 -8.22
CA PRO A 318 -7.84 -27.12 -9.12
C PRO A 318 -8.94 -28.18 -8.97
N TYR A 319 -8.72 -29.17 -8.12
CA TYR A 319 -9.61 -30.30 -7.87
C TYR A 319 -10.22 -30.22 -6.48
N ASP A 320 -11.49 -30.60 -6.40
CA ASP A 320 -12.26 -30.71 -5.16
C ASP A 320 -11.68 -31.81 -4.26
N LYS A 321 -11.92 -31.68 -2.96
CA LYS A 321 -11.79 -32.77 -2.00
C LYS A 321 -13.15 -33.46 -1.81
N LEU A 322 -13.11 -34.76 -1.46
CA LEU A 322 -14.31 -35.46 -1.03
C LEU A 322 -14.60 -35.12 0.43
N SER A 323 -15.82 -34.65 0.70
CA SER A 323 -16.33 -34.50 2.07
C SER A 323 -16.66 -35.86 2.68
N TYR A 324 -17.17 -36.80 1.89
CA TYR A 324 -17.31 -38.21 2.26
C TYR A 324 -17.44 -39.09 1.01
N ASP A 325 -17.20 -40.40 1.16
CA ASP A 325 -17.51 -41.44 0.18
C ASP A 325 -17.89 -42.74 0.90
N LYS A 326 -19.18 -43.12 0.81
CA LYS A 326 -19.74 -44.27 1.54
C LYS A 326 -20.34 -45.30 0.59
N LYS A 327 -20.19 -46.58 0.96
CA LYS A 327 -20.89 -47.70 0.32
C LYS A 327 -22.38 -47.63 0.68
N VAL A 328 -23.24 -47.84 -0.32
CA VAL A 328 -24.70 -47.90 -0.14
C VAL A 328 -25.27 -49.01 -1.02
N SER A 329 -26.53 -49.38 -0.83
CA SER A 329 -27.20 -50.36 -1.69
C SER A 329 -28.70 -50.12 -1.75
N PHE A 330 -29.15 -49.44 -2.79
CA PHE A 330 -30.57 -49.20 -3.05
C PHE A 330 -30.81 -48.89 -4.53
N ASP A 331 -32.07 -49.00 -4.95
CA ASP A 331 -32.45 -48.71 -6.32
C ASP A 331 -32.92 -47.27 -6.51
N LYS A 332 -32.64 -46.74 -7.69
CA LYS A 332 -33.14 -45.44 -8.14
C LYS A 332 -33.55 -45.49 -9.61
N ARG A 333 -34.50 -44.64 -9.98
CA ARG A 333 -34.83 -44.38 -11.39
C ARG A 333 -34.01 -43.22 -11.90
N VAL A 334 -33.32 -43.38 -13.02
CA VAL A 334 -32.72 -42.24 -13.73
C VAL A 334 -33.83 -41.42 -14.37
N ALA A 335 -33.89 -40.12 -14.08
CA ALA A 335 -35.02 -39.26 -14.46
C ALA A 335 -34.60 -38.05 -15.31
N THR A 336 -33.39 -38.05 -15.86
CA THR A 336 -32.87 -36.97 -16.71
C THR A 336 -32.16 -37.53 -17.94
N LYS A 337 -32.14 -36.75 -19.03
CA LYS A 337 -31.45 -37.12 -20.28
C LYS A 337 -30.12 -36.39 -20.51
N LYS A 338 -29.84 -35.31 -19.77
CA LYS A 338 -28.73 -34.38 -20.04
C LYS A 338 -27.63 -34.38 -18.97
N THR A 339 -27.70 -35.25 -17.97
CA THR A 339 -26.71 -35.25 -16.88
C THR A 339 -25.45 -36.02 -17.29
N ALA A 340 -24.27 -35.42 -17.11
CA ALA A 340 -23.00 -36.07 -17.39
C ALA A 340 -22.72 -37.22 -16.41
N ILE A 341 -22.10 -38.27 -16.93
CA ILE A 341 -21.61 -39.42 -16.18
C ILE A 341 -20.08 -39.34 -16.16
N TYR A 342 -19.48 -39.62 -15.02
CA TYR A 342 -18.04 -39.54 -14.81
C TYR A 342 -17.46 -40.85 -14.27
N ASN A 343 -16.19 -41.11 -14.51
CA ASN A 343 -15.48 -42.26 -13.90
C ASN A 343 -15.24 -42.08 -12.37
N LYS A 344 -15.18 -40.83 -11.90
CA LYS A 344 -15.07 -40.40 -10.49
C LYS A 344 -16.06 -39.26 -10.24
N PRO A 345 -16.39 -38.91 -8.99
CA PRO A 345 -17.19 -37.71 -8.71
C PRO A 345 -16.62 -36.48 -9.42
N TYR A 346 -17.51 -35.60 -9.89
CA TYR A 346 -17.13 -34.42 -10.66
C TYR A 346 -16.07 -33.58 -9.94
N LYS A 347 -15.12 -33.04 -10.70
CA LYS A 347 -14.02 -32.18 -10.22
C LYS A 347 -13.03 -32.78 -9.23
N ILE A 348 -13.14 -34.07 -8.90
CA ILE A 348 -12.06 -34.81 -8.24
C ILE A 348 -10.89 -35.04 -9.21
N LYS A 349 -9.66 -35.11 -8.70
CA LYS A 349 -8.45 -35.41 -9.50
C LYS A 349 -8.67 -36.67 -10.36
N ASN A 350 -8.38 -36.54 -11.67
CA ASN A 350 -8.57 -37.56 -12.70
C ASN A 350 -10.04 -37.92 -13.01
N ALA A 351 -11.01 -37.10 -12.61
CA ALA A 351 -12.40 -37.24 -13.06
C ALA A 351 -12.51 -36.89 -14.54
N LYS A 352 -13.06 -37.82 -15.33
CA LYS A 352 -13.29 -37.72 -16.76
C LYS A 352 -14.75 -38.04 -17.04
N LYS A 353 -15.37 -37.23 -17.91
CA LYS A 353 -16.72 -37.52 -18.41
C LYS A 353 -16.65 -38.76 -19.29
N THR A 354 -17.44 -39.78 -18.96
CA THR A 354 -17.52 -41.06 -19.67
C THR A 354 -18.80 -41.22 -20.48
N GLY A 355 -19.78 -40.33 -20.29
CA GLY A 355 -21.03 -40.37 -21.04
C GLY A 355 -22.07 -39.40 -20.52
N VAL A 356 -23.33 -39.67 -20.88
CA VAL A 356 -24.50 -38.89 -20.46
C VAL A 356 -25.67 -39.80 -20.08
N SER A 357 -26.58 -39.29 -19.27
CA SER A 357 -27.70 -40.04 -18.70
C SER A 357 -28.77 -40.48 -19.71
N LYS A 358 -28.75 -39.95 -20.96
CA LYS A 358 -29.71 -40.28 -22.04
C LYS A 358 -29.90 -41.79 -22.22
N THR A 359 -28.82 -42.56 -22.27
CA THR A 359 -28.83 -44.03 -22.46
C THR A 359 -29.50 -44.78 -21.32
N TYR A 360 -29.60 -44.17 -20.14
CA TYR A 360 -30.14 -44.79 -18.93
C TYR A 360 -31.49 -44.19 -18.51
N ASN A 361 -32.03 -43.25 -19.27
CA ASN A 361 -33.26 -42.55 -18.91
C ASN A 361 -34.41 -43.54 -18.64
N ASN A 362 -35.14 -43.33 -17.54
CA ASN A 362 -36.20 -44.20 -17.03
C ASN A 362 -35.78 -45.61 -16.61
N LEU A 363 -34.51 -46.01 -16.73
CA LEU A 363 -34.04 -47.27 -16.18
C LEU A 363 -33.96 -47.21 -14.66
N ILE A 364 -34.34 -48.32 -14.02
CA ILE A 364 -34.03 -48.55 -12.62
C ILE A 364 -32.60 -49.09 -12.53
N VAL A 365 -31.77 -48.40 -11.76
CA VAL A 365 -30.36 -48.71 -11.59
C VAL A 365 -30.04 -48.92 -10.12
N GLN A 366 -29.04 -49.75 -9.84
CA GLN A 366 -28.59 -49.98 -8.48
C GLN A 366 -27.54 -48.94 -8.11
N VAL A 367 -27.80 -48.14 -7.08
CA VAL A 367 -26.81 -47.23 -6.50
C VAL A 367 -25.98 -48.00 -5.48
N VAL A 368 -24.65 -47.92 -5.62
CA VAL A 368 -23.68 -48.70 -4.83
C VAL A 368 -22.73 -47.86 -3.99
N ARG A 369 -22.57 -46.58 -4.33
CA ARG A 369 -21.82 -45.61 -3.52
C ARG A 369 -22.44 -44.22 -3.60
N GLU A 370 -22.26 -43.44 -2.54
CA GLU A 370 -22.66 -42.05 -2.43
C GLU A 370 -21.46 -41.23 -1.97
N ALA A 371 -21.10 -40.16 -2.69
CA ALA A 371 -19.97 -39.31 -2.36
C ALA A 371 -20.33 -37.82 -2.50
N LYS A 372 -19.76 -36.98 -1.63
CA LYS A 372 -19.98 -35.52 -1.63
C LYS A 372 -18.70 -34.79 -2.00
N THR A 373 -18.83 -33.87 -2.96
CA THR A 373 -17.81 -32.91 -3.41
C THR A 373 -18.22 -31.51 -2.98
N GLU A 374 -17.38 -30.50 -3.22
CA GLU A 374 -17.75 -29.09 -3.01
C GLU A 374 -18.93 -28.68 -3.89
N HIS A 375 -19.14 -29.35 -5.02
CA HIS A 375 -20.21 -29.03 -5.97
C HIS A 375 -21.56 -29.72 -5.71
N ALA A 376 -21.57 -31.00 -5.33
CA ALA A 376 -22.81 -31.78 -5.15
C ALA A 376 -22.56 -33.15 -4.50
N VAL A 377 -23.66 -33.86 -4.22
CA VAL A 377 -23.66 -35.30 -3.94
C VAL A 377 -23.79 -36.09 -5.25
N PHE A 378 -22.96 -37.12 -5.41
CA PHE A 378 -22.90 -38.01 -6.58
C PHE A 378 -23.17 -39.45 -6.18
N TYR A 379 -23.89 -40.17 -7.04
CA TYR A 379 -24.18 -41.59 -6.90
C TYR A 379 -23.38 -42.38 -7.93
N GLN A 380 -22.66 -43.40 -7.45
CA GLN A 380 -22.12 -44.43 -8.31
C GLN A 380 -23.22 -45.46 -8.58
N PHE A 381 -23.50 -45.75 -9.84
CA PHE A 381 -24.58 -46.67 -10.21
C PHE A 381 -24.11 -47.82 -11.08
N LYS A 382 -24.82 -48.95 -10.97
CA LYS A 382 -24.64 -50.16 -11.75
C LYS A 382 -25.87 -50.41 -12.62
N VAL A 383 -25.60 -50.95 -13.81
CA VAL A 383 -26.61 -51.50 -14.73
C VAL A 383 -26.14 -52.89 -15.11
N ASN A 384 -27.00 -53.90 -14.94
CA ASN A 384 -26.68 -55.31 -15.20
C ASN A 384 -25.38 -55.75 -14.51
N GLY A 385 -25.24 -55.42 -13.21
CA GLY A 385 -24.07 -55.77 -12.40
C GLY A 385 -22.81 -54.95 -12.67
N LYS A 386 -22.72 -54.23 -13.78
CA LYS A 386 -21.52 -53.44 -14.18
C LYS A 386 -21.64 -51.99 -13.72
N VAL A 387 -20.59 -51.46 -13.08
CA VAL A 387 -20.50 -50.03 -12.72
C VAL A 387 -20.45 -49.20 -13.99
N LYS A 388 -21.31 -48.19 -14.08
CA LYS A 388 -21.36 -47.27 -15.24
C LYS A 388 -20.72 -45.92 -14.97
N GLY A 389 -20.63 -45.52 -13.71
CA GLY A 389 -19.95 -44.31 -13.29
C GLY A 389 -20.71 -43.56 -12.21
N TRP A 390 -20.33 -42.30 -12.03
CA TRP A 390 -20.86 -41.35 -11.06
C TRP A 390 -21.73 -40.32 -11.75
N MET A 391 -22.89 -40.03 -11.17
CA MET A 391 -23.82 -39.04 -11.66
C MET A 391 -24.42 -38.25 -10.48
N LYS A 392 -24.77 -36.98 -10.68
CA LYS A 392 -25.36 -36.13 -9.62
C LYS A 392 -26.60 -36.79 -9.02
N LYS A 393 -26.77 -36.78 -7.70
CA LYS A 393 -27.93 -37.32 -6.96
C LYS A 393 -29.27 -36.79 -7.50
N SER A 394 -29.31 -35.53 -7.92
CA SER A 394 -30.52 -34.90 -8.49
C SER A 394 -31.00 -35.52 -9.81
N ALA A 395 -30.16 -36.29 -10.51
CA ALA A 395 -30.55 -37.03 -11.71
C ALA A 395 -31.39 -38.28 -11.42
N PHE A 396 -31.58 -38.62 -10.14
CA PHE A 396 -32.26 -39.82 -9.69
C PHE A 396 -33.57 -39.50 -8.96
N LYS A 397 -34.58 -40.34 -9.17
CA LYS A 397 -35.86 -40.32 -8.44
C LYS A 397 -36.11 -41.68 -7.80
N SER A 398 -37.13 -41.77 -6.95
CA SER A 398 -37.58 -43.04 -6.37
C SER A 398 -37.89 -44.07 -7.47
N PRO A 399 -37.56 -45.35 -7.25
CA PRO A 399 -37.86 -46.39 -8.23
C PRO A 399 -39.37 -46.55 -8.39
N LYS A 400 -39.81 -46.71 -9.64
CA LYS A 400 -41.15 -47.15 -10.02
C LYS A 400 -41.00 -47.94 -11.31
N LEU A 401 -41.30 -49.22 -11.26
CA LEU A 401 -41.21 -50.16 -12.36
C LEU A 401 -42.51 -50.91 -12.49
N LEU A 402 -43.05 -50.98 -13.71
CA LEU A 402 -44.19 -51.80 -14.08
C LEU A 402 -43.83 -52.51 -15.40
N LEU A 403 -43.82 -53.84 -15.38
CA LEU A 403 -43.63 -54.68 -16.55
C LEU A 403 -44.99 -54.91 -17.22
N SER A 404 -45.00 -54.96 -18.54
CA SER A 404 -46.20 -55.23 -19.36
C SER A 404 -46.56 -56.73 -19.41
N VAL A 405 -46.66 -57.37 -18.24
CA VAL A 405 -47.04 -58.79 -18.12
C VAL A 405 -48.54 -58.93 -18.42
N PRO A 406 -48.94 -59.87 -19.31
CA PRO A 406 -50.36 -60.09 -19.59
C PRO A 406 -51.09 -60.62 -18.35
N ILE A 407 -52.36 -60.25 -18.21
CA ILE A 407 -53.26 -60.84 -17.21
C ILE A 407 -53.98 -62.02 -17.85
N ILE A 408 -54.06 -63.14 -17.12
CA ILE A 408 -54.77 -64.36 -17.55
C ILE A 408 -55.57 -64.84 -16.34
N LYS A 409 -56.90 -64.97 -16.50
CA LYS A 409 -57.76 -65.58 -15.49
C LYS A 409 -57.59 -67.10 -15.51
N GLN A 410 -57.63 -67.76 -14.35
CA GLN A 410 -57.54 -69.22 -14.29
C GLN A 410 -58.85 -69.89 -14.75
N ARG A 411 -59.99 -69.29 -14.39
CA ARG A 411 -61.33 -69.77 -14.73
C ARG A 411 -61.80 -69.35 -16.14
N PRO A 412 -62.75 -70.09 -16.75
CA PRO A 412 -63.40 -71.30 -16.21
C PRO A 412 -62.54 -72.58 -16.24
N GLU A 413 -61.54 -72.65 -17.11
CA GLU A 413 -60.87 -73.90 -17.49
C GLU A 413 -60.05 -74.54 -16.37
N LEU A 414 -59.47 -73.74 -15.46
CA LEU A 414 -58.62 -74.25 -14.38
C LEU A 414 -59.13 -73.77 -13.01
N PRO A 415 -60.18 -74.40 -12.44
CA PRO A 415 -60.73 -74.01 -11.14
C PRO A 415 -59.69 -73.97 -10.02
N THR A 416 -58.68 -74.84 -10.05
CA THR A 416 -57.60 -74.93 -9.05
C THR A 416 -56.20 -74.74 -9.66
N GLY A 417 -56.07 -74.06 -10.81
CA GLY A 417 -54.81 -73.89 -11.53
C GLY A 417 -54.09 -72.54 -11.34
N CYS A 418 -54.12 -71.96 -10.14
CA CYS A 418 -53.59 -70.62 -9.90
C CYS A 418 -52.07 -70.51 -10.18
N GLU A 419 -51.29 -71.53 -9.82
CA GLU A 419 -49.83 -71.59 -10.00
C GLU A 419 -49.47 -71.61 -11.47
N ILE A 420 -50.08 -72.53 -12.23
CA ILE A 420 -49.73 -72.70 -13.64
C ILE A 420 -50.26 -71.53 -14.48
N THR A 421 -51.40 -70.94 -14.11
CA THR A 421 -51.89 -69.71 -14.75
C THR A 421 -50.95 -68.54 -14.49
N SER A 422 -50.43 -68.39 -13.26
CA SER A 422 -49.42 -67.40 -12.94
C SER A 422 -48.09 -67.63 -13.68
N VAL A 423 -47.62 -68.88 -13.75
CA VAL A 423 -46.46 -69.25 -14.57
C VAL A 423 -46.70 -68.93 -16.05
N THR A 424 -47.92 -69.13 -16.55
CA THR A 424 -48.29 -68.77 -17.92
C THR A 424 -48.13 -67.27 -18.15
N MET A 425 -48.63 -66.43 -17.23
CA MET A 425 -48.46 -64.97 -17.31
C MET A 425 -46.98 -64.58 -17.35
N MET A 426 -46.16 -65.14 -16.46
CA MET A 426 -44.71 -64.93 -16.44
C MET A 426 -44.05 -65.37 -17.76
N LEU A 427 -44.39 -66.54 -18.30
CA LEU A 427 -43.79 -67.08 -19.53
C LEU A 427 -44.21 -66.30 -20.77
N ARG A 428 -45.45 -65.80 -20.84
CA ARG A 428 -45.89 -64.97 -21.98
C ARG A 428 -45.21 -63.60 -22.04
N TYR A 429 -44.60 -63.14 -20.94
CA TYR A 429 -43.72 -61.98 -20.96
C TYR A 429 -42.35 -62.26 -21.64
N THR A 430 -41.98 -63.54 -21.76
CA THR A 430 -40.77 -63.98 -22.48
C THR A 430 -41.03 -64.06 -23.99
N LYS A 431 -40.16 -64.76 -24.74
CA LYS A 431 -40.40 -65.12 -26.14
C LYS A 431 -41.56 -66.12 -26.32
N ALA A 432 -41.99 -66.84 -25.28
CA ALA A 432 -43.09 -67.80 -25.31
C ALA A 432 -44.49 -67.16 -25.33
N LYS A 433 -44.73 -66.18 -26.21
CA LYS A 433 -45.96 -65.35 -26.22
C LYS A 433 -47.26 -66.13 -26.49
N LYS A 434 -47.16 -67.28 -27.16
CA LYS A 434 -48.29 -68.13 -27.58
C LYS A 434 -48.64 -69.25 -26.59
N VAL A 435 -47.87 -69.41 -25.50
CA VAL A 435 -48.13 -70.50 -24.55
C VAL A 435 -49.44 -70.24 -23.78
N THR A 436 -50.29 -71.27 -23.67
CA THR A 436 -51.59 -71.21 -22.99
C THR A 436 -51.54 -71.89 -21.62
N LYS A 437 -52.45 -71.50 -20.72
CA LYS A 437 -52.56 -72.07 -19.37
C LYS A 437 -52.93 -73.56 -19.39
N THR A 438 -53.78 -73.98 -20.31
CA THR A 438 -54.21 -75.38 -20.49
C THR A 438 -53.08 -76.24 -21.03
N LYS A 439 -52.31 -75.75 -22.01
CA LYS A 439 -51.10 -76.44 -22.49
C LYS A 439 -50.10 -76.68 -21.36
N LEU A 440 -49.83 -75.66 -20.55
CA LEU A 440 -48.92 -75.81 -19.41
C LEU A 440 -49.49 -76.69 -18.29
N ALA A 441 -50.80 -76.68 -18.08
CA ALA A 441 -51.46 -77.55 -17.10
C ALA A 441 -51.43 -79.04 -17.51
N ASN A 442 -51.40 -79.32 -18.81
CA ASN A 442 -51.23 -80.67 -19.36
C ASN A 442 -49.76 -81.12 -19.29
N GLU A 443 -48.80 -80.21 -19.47
CA GLU A 443 -47.37 -80.53 -19.46
C GLU A 443 -46.72 -80.49 -18.06
N MET A 444 -47.37 -79.88 -17.06
CA MET A 444 -46.79 -79.82 -15.71
C MET A 444 -46.79 -81.20 -15.05
N PRO A 445 -45.72 -81.54 -14.30
CA PRO A 445 -45.64 -82.84 -13.62
C PRO A 445 -46.81 -83.00 -12.64
N ARG A 446 -47.27 -84.23 -12.45
CA ARG A 446 -48.32 -84.62 -11.50
C ARG A 446 -47.74 -85.51 -10.41
N HIS A 447 -48.35 -85.49 -9.22
CA HIS A 447 -47.98 -86.38 -8.13
C HIS A 447 -49.18 -86.61 -7.21
N SER A 448 -49.32 -87.81 -6.64
CA SER A 448 -50.45 -88.17 -5.77
C SER A 448 -50.55 -87.33 -4.50
N SER A 449 -49.43 -87.02 -3.83
CA SER A 449 -49.43 -86.29 -2.55
C SER A 449 -48.37 -85.20 -2.36
N ASN A 450 -47.29 -85.15 -3.17
CA ASN A 450 -46.14 -84.28 -2.92
C ASN A 450 -46.02 -83.11 -3.91
N PRO A 451 -46.37 -81.88 -3.50
CA PRO A 451 -46.33 -80.70 -4.37
C PRO A 451 -44.93 -80.29 -4.83
N ASN A 452 -43.85 -80.77 -4.19
CA ASN A 452 -42.48 -80.55 -4.66
C ASN A 452 -42.10 -81.44 -5.85
N LYS A 453 -42.87 -82.48 -6.13
CA LYS A 453 -42.64 -83.43 -7.23
C LYS A 453 -43.61 -83.19 -8.41
N GLY A 454 -44.83 -82.72 -8.15
CA GLY A 454 -45.81 -82.40 -9.20
C GLY A 454 -47.08 -81.78 -8.62
N PHE A 455 -48.02 -81.39 -9.47
CA PHE A 455 -49.34 -80.90 -9.05
C PHE A 455 -50.15 -82.03 -8.42
N VAL A 456 -50.72 -81.75 -7.25
CA VAL A 456 -51.52 -82.69 -6.47
C VAL A 456 -53.01 -82.49 -6.78
N GLY A 457 -53.68 -83.55 -7.24
CA GLY A 457 -55.08 -83.53 -7.69
C GLY A 457 -55.25 -83.09 -9.16
N ASN A 458 -56.43 -82.57 -9.50
CA ASN A 458 -56.77 -82.20 -10.88
C ASN A 458 -57.09 -80.69 -11.02
N PRO A 459 -56.26 -79.89 -11.74
CA PRO A 459 -56.41 -78.44 -11.87
C PRO A 459 -57.66 -78.04 -12.67
N TYR A 460 -58.23 -78.97 -13.45
CA TYR A 460 -59.46 -78.79 -14.24
C TYR A 460 -60.73 -78.98 -13.40
N THR A 461 -60.59 -79.33 -12.12
CA THR A 461 -61.71 -79.56 -11.19
C THR A 461 -61.51 -78.78 -9.90
N THR A 462 -62.52 -78.79 -9.04
CA THR A 462 -62.44 -78.26 -7.67
C THR A 462 -61.57 -79.11 -6.74
N HIS A 463 -61.20 -80.34 -7.14
CA HIS A 463 -60.42 -81.31 -6.34
C HIS A 463 -58.91 -81.27 -6.68
N GLY A 464 -58.35 -80.07 -6.81
CA GLY A 464 -56.91 -79.84 -6.99
C GLY A 464 -56.33 -79.04 -5.84
N TRP A 465 -55.05 -79.24 -5.53
CA TRP A 465 -54.39 -78.56 -4.43
C TRP A 465 -53.35 -77.53 -4.87
N THR A 466 -52.13 -77.96 -5.20
CA THR A 466 -51.03 -77.04 -5.56
C THR A 466 -49.86 -77.79 -6.22
N ILE A 467 -48.94 -77.01 -6.79
CA ILE A 467 -47.61 -77.43 -7.26
C ILE A 467 -46.58 -76.39 -6.78
N TYR A 468 -45.40 -76.83 -6.34
CA TYR A 468 -44.35 -75.92 -5.85
C TYR A 468 -43.25 -75.64 -6.87
N PRO A 469 -42.47 -74.55 -6.70
CA PRO A 469 -41.42 -74.12 -7.62
C PRO A 469 -40.50 -75.25 -8.09
N LYS A 470 -40.06 -76.13 -7.17
CA LYS A 470 -39.13 -77.23 -7.46
C LYS A 470 -39.60 -78.13 -8.61
N ALA A 471 -40.89 -78.48 -8.64
CA ALA A 471 -41.49 -79.31 -9.69
C ALA A 471 -41.62 -78.54 -11.02
N LEU A 472 -41.88 -77.23 -10.97
CA LEU A 472 -42.06 -76.38 -12.15
C LEU A 472 -40.75 -76.00 -12.85
N LYS A 473 -39.58 -76.16 -12.22
CA LYS A 473 -38.28 -75.74 -12.79
C LYS A 473 -38.04 -76.24 -14.21
N LYS A 474 -38.24 -77.54 -14.45
CA LYS A 474 -37.99 -78.15 -15.79
C LYS A 474 -38.93 -77.54 -16.84
N LEU A 475 -40.21 -77.38 -16.51
CA LEU A 475 -41.21 -76.78 -17.39
C LEU A 475 -40.89 -75.30 -17.69
N VAL A 476 -40.56 -74.51 -16.67
CA VAL A 476 -40.18 -73.11 -16.86
C VAL A 476 -38.93 -73.00 -17.72
N LYS A 477 -37.92 -73.86 -17.50
CA LYS A 477 -36.69 -73.89 -18.32
C LYS A 477 -36.99 -74.23 -19.78
N LYS A 478 -37.90 -75.18 -20.04
CA LYS A 478 -38.33 -75.55 -21.41
C LYS A 478 -38.83 -74.33 -22.20
N TYR A 479 -39.63 -73.47 -21.58
CA TYR A 479 -40.26 -72.34 -22.28
C TYR A 479 -39.50 -71.01 -22.21
N ALA A 480 -38.78 -70.74 -21.12
CA ALA A 480 -38.02 -69.50 -20.94
C ALA A 480 -36.51 -69.65 -21.27
N GLY A 481 -36.06 -70.86 -21.60
CA GLY A 481 -34.64 -71.22 -21.79
C GLY A 481 -33.83 -71.31 -20.49
N SER A 482 -34.40 -70.81 -19.39
CA SER A 482 -33.78 -70.75 -18.05
C SER A 482 -34.86 -70.86 -16.99
N SER A 483 -34.49 -71.25 -15.78
CA SER A 483 -35.39 -71.33 -14.63
C SER A 483 -34.61 -71.03 -13.36
N ARG A 484 -35.20 -70.28 -12.45
CA ARG A 484 -34.64 -70.03 -11.13
C ARG A 484 -35.71 -70.21 -10.06
N ASP A 485 -35.48 -71.17 -9.18
CA ASP A 485 -36.20 -71.27 -7.92
C ASP A 485 -35.66 -70.19 -6.97
N LEU A 486 -36.57 -69.32 -6.52
CA LEU A 486 -36.29 -68.20 -5.63
C LEU A 486 -36.84 -68.44 -4.22
N THR A 487 -37.24 -69.68 -3.92
CA THR A 487 -37.74 -70.07 -2.60
C THR A 487 -36.75 -69.67 -1.50
N GLY A 488 -37.27 -69.04 -0.44
CA GLY A 488 -36.47 -68.56 0.69
C GLY A 488 -35.71 -67.25 0.45
N SER A 489 -35.78 -66.67 -0.74
CA SER A 489 -35.09 -65.41 -1.05
C SER A 489 -35.66 -64.21 -0.30
N SER A 490 -34.92 -63.09 -0.29
CA SER A 490 -35.43 -61.81 0.22
C SER A 490 -36.31 -61.08 -0.79
N THR A 491 -37.15 -60.15 -0.33
CA THR A 491 -37.89 -59.23 -1.21
C THR A 491 -36.96 -58.39 -2.11
N LYS A 492 -35.75 -58.05 -1.65
CA LYS A 492 -34.72 -57.40 -2.48
C LYS A 492 -34.26 -58.28 -3.65
N THR A 493 -34.28 -59.61 -3.50
CA THR A 493 -34.04 -60.52 -4.61
C THR A 493 -35.17 -60.45 -5.63
N LEU A 494 -36.44 -60.39 -5.19
CA LEU A 494 -37.58 -60.22 -6.09
C LEU A 494 -37.47 -58.92 -6.89
N GLU A 495 -37.16 -57.79 -6.23
CA GLU A 495 -36.91 -56.50 -6.89
C GLU A 495 -35.79 -56.59 -7.91
N ARG A 496 -34.71 -57.33 -7.62
CA ARG A 496 -33.60 -57.55 -8.55
C ARG A 496 -34.05 -58.26 -9.82
N PHE A 497 -34.87 -59.31 -9.71
CA PHE A 497 -35.41 -60.00 -10.88
C PHE A 497 -36.31 -59.09 -11.71
N LEU A 498 -37.23 -58.37 -11.05
CA LEU A 498 -38.11 -57.41 -11.72
C LEU A 498 -37.30 -56.32 -12.43
N ARG A 499 -36.26 -55.77 -11.80
CA ARG A 499 -35.34 -54.77 -12.40
C ARG A 499 -34.63 -55.30 -13.65
N TYR A 500 -34.36 -56.59 -13.72
CA TYR A 500 -33.83 -57.26 -14.91
C TYR A 500 -34.92 -57.73 -15.88
N LYS A 501 -36.13 -57.17 -15.77
CA LYS A 501 -37.30 -57.48 -16.61
C LYS A 501 -37.63 -58.98 -16.59
N LYS A 502 -37.59 -59.58 -15.40
CA LYS A 502 -37.99 -60.97 -15.16
C LYS A 502 -39.13 -60.97 -14.13
N PRO A 503 -40.39 -61.17 -14.57
CA PRO A 503 -41.51 -61.34 -13.65
C PRO A 503 -41.26 -62.52 -12.70
N VAL A 504 -41.87 -62.48 -11.52
CA VAL A 504 -41.65 -63.50 -10.49
C VAL A 504 -43.00 -64.02 -10.03
N VAL A 505 -43.20 -65.33 -10.10
CA VAL A 505 -44.38 -65.96 -9.50
C VAL A 505 -44.08 -66.24 -8.03
N VAL A 506 -44.99 -65.87 -7.14
CA VAL A 506 -44.88 -66.07 -5.69
C VAL A 506 -46.10 -66.79 -5.16
N TRP A 507 -45.89 -67.66 -4.16
CA TRP A 507 -46.97 -68.36 -3.47
C TRP A 507 -47.35 -67.59 -2.22
N VAL A 508 -48.64 -67.39 -1.99
CA VAL A 508 -49.19 -66.58 -0.90
C VAL A 508 -50.42 -67.27 -0.29
N LYS A 509 -50.83 -66.83 0.90
CA LYS A 509 -52.15 -67.15 1.49
C LYS A 509 -53.06 -65.93 1.30
N MET A 510 -54.05 -66.03 0.43
CA MET A 510 -54.98 -64.94 0.08
C MET A 510 -56.35 -65.50 -0.33
N HIS A 511 -57.40 -64.67 -0.29
CA HIS A 511 -58.76 -65.00 -0.73
C HIS A 511 -59.37 -66.24 -0.04
N GLY A 512 -58.97 -66.54 1.19
CA GLY A 512 -59.41 -67.73 1.92
C GLY A 512 -58.72 -69.03 1.50
N PHE A 513 -57.88 -69.04 0.46
CA PHE A 513 -57.16 -70.24 0.04
C PHE A 513 -56.02 -70.62 0.99
N SER A 514 -55.80 -71.93 1.17
CA SER A 514 -54.63 -72.45 1.87
C SER A 514 -53.32 -72.14 1.12
N VAL A 515 -53.39 -72.07 -0.20
CA VAL A 515 -52.31 -71.71 -1.12
C VAL A 515 -52.90 -70.96 -2.32
N HIS A 516 -52.28 -69.85 -2.72
CA HIS A 516 -52.57 -69.10 -3.95
C HIS A 516 -51.27 -68.66 -4.62
N ALA A 517 -51.32 -68.32 -5.90
CA ALA A 517 -50.14 -67.83 -6.64
C ALA A 517 -50.41 -66.51 -7.36
N LEU A 518 -49.45 -65.59 -7.25
CA LEU A 518 -49.47 -64.27 -7.88
C LEU A 518 -48.28 -64.11 -8.80
N THR A 519 -48.45 -63.34 -9.89
CA THR A 519 -47.32 -62.95 -10.74
C THR A 519 -46.91 -61.52 -10.44
N LEU A 520 -45.78 -61.32 -9.79
CA LEU A 520 -45.21 -59.99 -9.56
C LEU A 520 -44.78 -59.37 -10.90
N THR A 521 -45.28 -58.16 -11.15
CA THR A 521 -45.09 -57.41 -12.40
C THR A 521 -44.29 -56.13 -12.19
N GLY A 522 -44.03 -55.71 -10.96
CA GLY A 522 -43.33 -54.46 -10.72
C GLY A 522 -43.12 -54.14 -9.26
N TYR A 523 -42.49 -53.00 -9.00
CA TYR A 523 -42.30 -52.47 -7.65
C TYR A 523 -42.07 -50.96 -7.67
N ASP A 524 -42.33 -50.32 -6.54
CA ASP A 524 -41.87 -48.97 -6.23
C ASP A 524 -41.10 -48.95 -4.90
N LYS A 525 -40.92 -47.77 -4.30
CA LYS A 525 -40.26 -47.62 -3.01
C LYS A 525 -40.89 -48.50 -1.92
N ASN A 526 -42.23 -48.59 -1.87
CA ASN A 526 -42.98 -49.15 -0.75
C ASN A 526 -43.77 -50.42 -1.11
N ASN A 527 -44.05 -50.64 -2.39
CA ASN A 527 -44.99 -51.65 -2.86
C ASN A 527 -44.41 -52.57 -3.93
N PHE A 528 -44.96 -53.78 -4.00
CA PHE A 528 -44.95 -54.60 -5.22
C PHE A 528 -46.24 -54.40 -6.00
N TYR A 529 -46.18 -54.69 -7.29
CA TYR A 529 -47.33 -54.78 -8.18
C TYR A 529 -47.44 -56.21 -8.68
N TYR A 530 -48.65 -56.74 -8.75
CA TYR A 530 -48.89 -58.12 -9.17
C TYR A 530 -50.14 -58.27 -10.04
N ASN A 531 -50.15 -59.32 -10.85
CA ASN A 531 -51.33 -59.82 -11.53
C ASN A 531 -51.90 -61.00 -10.73
N ASP A 532 -53.22 -61.04 -10.61
CA ASP A 532 -53.94 -62.08 -9.90
C ASP A 532 -54.86 -62.85 -10.84
N CYS A 533 -54.58 -64.14 -11.03
CA CYS A 533 -55.34 -65.01 -11.92
C CYS A 533 -56.72 -65.41 -11.38
N TRP A 534 -56.96 -65.24 -10.07
CA TRP A 534 -58.25 -65.54 -9.44
C TRP A 534 -59.25 -64.40 -9.67
N THR A 535 -58.89 -63.19 -9.28
CA THR A 535 -59.73 -61.99 -9.44
C THR A 535 -59.70 -61.42 -10.86
N GLY A 536 -58.65 -61.74 -11.63
CA GLY A 536 -58.41 -61.16 -12.95
C GLY A 536 -57.90 -59.71 -12.91
N GLN A 537 -57.49 -59.21 -11.74
CA GLN A 537 -56.97 -57.86 -11.60
C GLN A 537 -55.49 -57.78 -12.02
N LYS A 538 -55.14 -56.68 -12.70
CA LYS A 538 -53.80 -56.43 -13.26
C LYS A 538 -53.08 -55.33 -12.48
N ASN A 539 -51.79 -55.52 -12.21
CA ASN A 539 -50.94 -54.56 -11.50
C ASN A 539 -51.54 -54.08 -10.16
N VAL A 540 -52.18 -54.98 -9.41
CA VAL A 540 -52.67 -54.71 -8.07
C VAL A 540 -51.50 -54.37 -7.18
N LYS A 541 -51.66 -53.34 -6.34
CA LYS A 541 -50.62 -52.87 -5.43
C LYS A 541 -50.71 -53.62 -4.10
N ILE A 542 -49.58 -54.08 -3.58
CA ILE A 542 -49.45 -54.63 -2.23
C ILE A 542 -48.21 -54.05 -1.56
N SER A 543 -48.32 -53.66 -0.28
CA SER A 543 -47.15 -53.17 0.44
C SER A 543 -46.11 -54.29 0.58
N LYS A 544 -44.82 -53.93 0.54
CA LYS A 544 -43.74 -54.93 0.66
C LYS A 544 -43.85 -55.76 1.95
N LYS A 545 -44.29 -55.12 3.04
CA LYS A 545 -44.54 -55.78 4.33
C LYS A 545 -45.72 -56.75 4.25
N ALA A 546 -46.84 -56.34 3.67
CA ALA A 546 -48.01 -57.20 3.51
C ALA A 546 -47.69 -58.42 2.63
N LEU A 547 -46.98 -58.22 1.50
CA LEU A 547 -46.54 -59.34 0.66
C LEU A 547 -45.62 -60.28 1.45
N ASP A 548 -44.58 -59.77 2.13
CA ASP A 548 -43.64 -60.61 2.88
C ASP A 548 -44.36 -61.41 3.99
N ASN A 549 -45.37 -60.84 4.65
CA ASN A 549 -46.15 -61.54 5.66
C ASN A 549 -46.90 -62.74 5.09
N THR A 550 -47.65 -62.57 3.98
CA THR A 550 -48.37 -63.68 3.36
C THR A 550 -47.42 -64.68 2.69
N TRP A 551 -46.35 -64.20 2.05
CA TRP A 551 -45.33 -65.01 1.37
C TRP A 551 -44.55 -65.90 2.35
N LYS A 552 -44.26 -65.40 3.57
CA LYS A 552 -43.64 -66.19 4.66
C LYS A 552 -44.45 -67.42 5.02
N THR A 553 -45.78 -67.31 5.11
CA THR A 553 -46.65 -68.46 5.44
C THR A 553 -46.50 -69.59 4.41
N GLN A 554 -46.10 -69.26 3.19
CA GLN A 554 -45.86 -70.20 2.09
C GLN A 554 -44.37 -70.54 1.91
N LYS A 555 -43.59 -70.52 3.00
CA LYS A 555 -42.13 -70.78 3.01
C LYS A 555 -41.34 -69.89 2.03
N ARG A 556 -41.86 -68.69 1.75
CA ARG A 556 -41.32 -67.75 0.75
C ARG A 556 -41.05 -68.41 -0.62
N ARG A 557 -41.95 -69.27 -1.08
CA ARG A 557 -41.84 -69.94 -2.39
C ARG A 557 -41.98 -68.96 -3.53
N ALA A 558 -41.07 -69.03 -4.49
CA ALA A 558 -41.10 -68.17 -5.67
C ALA A 558 -40.34 -68.81 -6.84
N ILE A 559 -40.73 -68.49 -8.08
CA ILE A 559 -40.04 -68.94 -9.29
C ILE A 559 -39.94 -67.81 -10.31
N SER A 560 -38.82 -67.77 -11.01
CA SER A 560 -38.58 -66.94 -12.19
C SER A 560 -37.70 -67.71 -13.19
N TYR A 561 -37.07 -67.03 -14.14
CA TYR A 561 -36.17 -67.62 -15.13
C TYR A 561 -34.84 -66.91 -15.20
#